data_AF-A8PRI3-F1
#
_entry.id   AF-A8PRI3-F1
#
_cell.length_a   1.000
_cell.length_b   1.000
_cell.length_c   1.000
_cell.angle_alpha   90.00
_cell.angle_beta   90.00
_cell.angle_gamma   90.00
#
_symmetry.space_group_name_H-M   'P 1'
#
loop_
_entity.id
_entity.type
_entity.pdbx_description
1 polymer ?
#
loop_
_entity_poly.entity_id
_entity_poly.type
_entity_poly.pdbx_seq_one_letter_code
_entity_poly.pdbx_strand_id
1 'polypeptide(L)'
;MHASCFACILEWIHTKQGDKQCPLCKAPLGSYILHSLDPATHDFHFYSIHHGSETQPFVRAHGVSDDATNASNTNYPVDEIESHTNLTMAREHRTRRTSVSELRRHEEQKTRAKQRAALAFRRHVYRHHLPAKHVASNKYTRYQPYPGPSGFRAKPVYARLLSAFLQRELQVWPHLDIGFLSYYIPALLSHLDVTSDAFLERLTEWIGNERDARLLAHEMELFIRSGRGGLGLDHYDTNPWLQYDPS
;
A
#
# COMPACT_ATOMS: atom_id res chain seq x y z
N MET A 1 -9.54 -19.51 -12.79
CA MET A 1 -9.96 -19.37 -11.37
C MET A 1 -10.81 -18.12 -11.27
N HIS A 2 -12.08 -18.26 -10.91
CA HIS A 2 -12.97 -17.10 -10.78
C HIS A 2 -12.51 -16.25 -9.59
N ALA A 3 -11.98 -15.05 -9.87
CA ALA A 3 -11.95 -13.99 -8.88
C ALA A 3 -13.41 -13.70 -8.50
N SER A 4 -13.79 -13.96 -7.25
CA SER A 4 -15.14 -13.64 -6.78
C SER A 4 -15.32 -12.12 -6.81
N CYS A 5 -16.15 -11.63 -7.73
CA CYS A 5 -16.45 -10.20 -7.80
C CYS A 5 -17.31 -9.77 -6.61
N PHE A 6 -17.40 -8.46 -6.35
CA PHE A 6 -18.19 -7.93 -5.24
C PHE A 6 -19.66 -8.38 -5.29
N ALA A 7 -20.26 -8.45 -6.48
CA ALA A 7 -21.64 -8.95 -6.65
C ALA A 7 -21.79 -10.41 -6.20
N CYS A 8 -20.82 -11.29 -6.53
CA CYS A 8 -20.82 -12.67 -6.06
C CYS A 8 -20.67 -12.76 -4.54
N ILE A 9 -19.87 -11.88 -3.94
CA ILE A 9 -19.70 -11.82 -2.49
C ILE A 9 -20.99 -11.36 -1.82
N LEU A 10 -21.66 -10.34 -2.37
CA LEU A 10 -22.93 -9.83 -1.85
C LEU A 10 -24.02 -10.91 -1.89
N GLU A 11 -24.14 -11.61 -3.03
CA GLU A 11 -25.11 -12.70 -3.21
C GLU A 11 -24.83 -13.86 -2.24
N TRP A 12 -23.56 -14.22 -2.05
CA TRP A 12 -23.16 -15.24 -1.08
C TRP A 12 -23.53 -14.83 0.35
N ILE A 13 -23.32 -13.56 0.72
CA ILE A 13 -23.67 -13.05 2.05
C ILE A 13 -25.18 -13.08 2.26
N HIS A 14 -25.98 -12.73 1.25
CA HIS A 14 -27.44 -12.78 1.35
C HIS A 14 -27.97 -14.21 1.47
N THR A 15 -27.43 -15.14 0.68
CA THR A 15 -27.88 -16.55 0.63
C THR A 15 -27.41 -17.41 1.80
N LYS A 16 -26.29 -17.06 2.45
CA LYS A 16 -25.74 -17.84 3.58
C LYS A 16 -26.67 -17.80 4.79
N GLN A 17 -27.15 -18.96 5.25
CA GLN A 17 -27.90 -19.07 6.51
C GLN A 17 -26.94 -19.16 7.71
N GLY A 18 -27.28 -18.50 8.82
CA GLY A 18 -26.47 -18.48 10.06
C GLY A 18 -25.50 -17.29 10.15
N ASP A 19 -24.44 -17.45 10.94
CA ASP A 19 -23.44 -16.40 11.20
C ASP A 19 -22.79 -15.91 9.90
N LYS A 20 -23.01 -14.63 9.60
CA LYS A 20 -22.46 -13.98 8.40
C LYS A 20 -20.97 -13.76 8.62
N GLN A 21 -20.13 -14.40 7.80
CA GLN A 21 -18.67 -14.25 7.83
C GLN A 21 -18.15 -13.86 6.46
N CYS A 22 -17.04 -13.12 6.41
CA CYS A 22 -16.41 -12.75 5.15
C CYS A 22 -15.88 -14.01 4.44
N PRO A 23 -16.28 -14.31 3.20
CA PRO A 23 -15.79 -15.49 2.48
C PRO A 23 -14.30 -15.40 2.12
N LEU A 24 -13.70 -14.21 2.19
CA LEU A 24 -12.29 -13.98 1.88
C LEU A 24 -11.38 -14.17 3.11
N CYS A 25 -11.78 -13.64 4.28
CA CYS A 25 -10.93 -13.62 5.47
C CYS A 25 -11.54 -14.30 6.71
N LYS A 26 -12.76 -14.83 6.60
CA LYS A 26 -13.54 -15.49 7.67
C LYS A 26 -13.86 -14.61 8.88
N ALA A 27 -13.61 -13.30 8.82
CA ALA A 27 -14.00 -12.38 9.87
C ALA A 27 -15.54 -12.29 9.98
N PRO A 28 -16.11 -12.15 11.19
CA PRO A 28 -17.54 -11.92 11.37
C PRO A 28 -17.94 -10.61 10.69
N LEU A 29 -19.07 -10.64 9.97
CA LEU A 29 -19.63 -9.47 9.30
C LEU A 29 -20.54 -8.70 10.26
N GLY A 30 -20.44 -7.38 10.22
CA GLY A 30 -21.32 -6.48 10.97
C GLY A 30 -22.70 -6.32 10.33
N SER A 31 -23.36 -5.19 10.58
CA SER A 31 -24.67 -4.84 10.02
C SER A 31 -24.60 -4.23 8.61
N TYR A 32 -23.42 -3.87 8.11
CA TYR A 32 -23.25 -3.25 6.80
C TYR A 32 -21.88 -3.52 6.18
N ILE A 33 -21.79 -3.29 4.86
CA ILE A 33 -20.58 -3.37 4.04
C ILE A 33 -20.36 -2.02 3.36
N LEU A 34 -19.12 -1.53 3.40
CA LEU A 34 -18.68 -0.37 2.63
C LEU A 34 -17.89 -0.85 1.41
N HIS A 35 -18.24 -0.37 0.22
CA HIS A 35 -17.61 -0.75 -1.04
C HIS A 35 -17.25 0.49 -1.86
N SER A 36 -16.24 0.37 -2.74
CA SER A 36 -15.74 1.45 -3.58
C SER A 36 -15.38 2.71 -2.78
N LEU A 37 -14.56 2.55 -1.74
CA LEU A 37 -14.05 3.68 -0.98
C LEU A 37 -13.11 4.49 -1.86
N ASP A 38 -13.56 5.65 -2.32
CA ASP A 38 -12.69 6.63 -2.97
C ASP A 38 -11.98 7.46 -1.88
N PRO A 39 -10.64 7.30 -1.72
CA PRO A 39 -9.90 8.03 -0.70
C PRO A 39 -9.82 9.54 -0.96
N ALA A 40 -10.04 9.99 -2.20
CA ALA A 40 -9.98 11.39 -2.58
C ALA A 40 -11.29 12.12 -2.27
N THR A 41 -12.43 11.53 -2.63
CA THR A 41 -13.75 12.15 -2.44
C THR A 41 -14.41 11.76 -1.11
N HIS A 42 -13.90 10.73 -0.42
CA HIS A 42 -14.56 10.08 0.72
C HIS A 42 -15.93 9.49 0.33
N ASP A 43 -16.15 9.24 -0.96
CA ASP A 43 -17.34 8.54 -1.41
C ASP A 43 -17.19 7.05 -1.14
N PHE A 44 -18.30 6.45 -0.73
CA PHE A 44 -18.41 5.01 -0.53
C PHE A 44 -19.85 4.58 -0.80
N HIS A 45 -20.00 3.33 -1.21
CA HIS A 45 -21.30 2.68 -1.31
C HIS A 45 -21.58 1.87 -0.04
N PHE A 46 -22.73 2.15 0.58
CA PHE A 46 -23.21 1.49 1.77
C PHE A 46 -24.20 0.38 1.42
N TYR A 47 -23.96 -0.84 1.91
CA TYR A 47 -24.85 -1.99 1.73
C TYR A 47 -25.25 -2.57 3.09
N SER A 48 -26.55 -2.60 3.39
CA SER A 48 -27.07 -3.18 4.63
C SER A 48 -27.10 -4.72 4.55
N ILE A 49 -26.58 -5.39 5.58
CA ILE A 49 -26.75 -6.84 5.76
C ILE A 49 -27.92 -7.02 6.72
N HIS A 50 -29.08 -7.41 6.20
CA HIS A 50 -30.24 -7.69 7.03
C HIS A 50 -29.97 -8.93 7.91
N HIS A 51 -29.77 -8.69 9.21
CA HIS A 51 -29.90 -9.72 10.23
C HIS A 51 -31.40 -9.93 10.44
N GLY A 52 -31.89 -11.16 10.23
CA GLY A 52 -33.30 -11.47 10.40
C GLY A 52 -33.74 -11.27 11.86
N SER A 53 -34.31 -10.12 12.16
CA SER A 53 -35.30 -9.85 13.21
C SER A 53 -35.81 -8.42 13.06
N GLU A 54 -37.11 -8.25 13.30
CA GLU A 54 -38.04 -7.23 12.79
C GLU A 54 -37.86 -5.76 13.24
N THR A 55 -38.31 -4.88 12.33
CA THR A 55 -38.97 -3.56 12.53
C THR A 55 -38.19 -2.39 13.14
N GLN A 56 -37.88 -1.38 12.30
CA GLN A 56 -38.57 -0.07 12.28
C GLN A 56 -38.00 0.84 11.16
N PRO A 57 -38.81 1.74 10.56
CA PRO A 57 -38.34 2.71 9.58
C PRO A 57 -37.83 3.96 10.31
N PHE A 58 -36.56 4.36 10.12
CA PHE A 58 -36.10 5.67 10.60
C PHE A 58 -35.78 6.64 9.46
N VAL A 59 -36.64 7.64 9.46
CA VAL A 59 -36.73 8.93 8.78
C VAL A 59 -35.40 9.69 8.65
N ARG A 60 -35.26 10.39 7.50
CA ARG A 60 -34.29 11.45 7.21
C ARG A 60 -34.29 12.54 8.29
N ALA A 61 -33.13 12.81 8.90
CA ALA A 61 -32.90 14.06 9.62
C ALA A 61 -32.30 15.11 8.68
N HIS A 62 -33.17 15.90 8.05
CA HIS A 62 -32.83 17.26 7.61
C HIS A 62 -33.01 18.18 8.82
N GLY A 63 -31.96 18.94 9.15
CA GLY A 63 -31.98 19.85 10.28
C GLY A 63 -32.94 21.01 10.07
N VAL A 64 -33.75 21.29 11.10
CA VAL A 64 -34.32 22.60 11.40
C VAL A 64 -34.43 22.68 12.92
N SER A 65 -33.95 23.77 13.51
CA SER A 65 -34.38 24.22 14.84
C SER A 65 -34.64 25.72 14.74
N ASP A 66 -35.91 25.97 14.48
CA ASP A 66 -36.83 26.99 15.00
C ASP A 66 -36.34 28.39 15.39
N ASP A 67 -37.13 29.31 14.86
CA ASP A 67 -37.13 30.75 14.93
C ASP A 67 -37.87 31.27 16.19
N ALA A 68 -37.44 32.45 16.62
CA ALA A 68 -38.09 33.53 17.38
C ALA A 68 -39.18 33.27 18.45
N THR A 69 -39.07 33.99 19.58
CA THR A 69 -39.81 35.28 19.78
C THR A 69 -39.54 35.98 21.13
N ASN A 70 -39.33 37.31 21.04
CA ASN A 70 -39.74 38.44 21.91
C ASN A 70 -39.35 38.48 23.41
N ALA A 71 -39.03 39.61 24.05
CA ALA A 71 -38.87 41.02 23.68
C ALA A 71 -38.27 41.74 24.90
N SER A 72 -37.52 42.83 24.72
CA SER A 72 -37.76 44.12 25.40
C SER A 72 -36.66 45.14 25.11
N ASN A 73 -37.16 46.36 24.99
CA ASN A 73 -36.55 47.58 24.50
C ASN A 73 -36.09 48.43 25.70
N THR A 74 -34.84 48.89 25.73
CA THR A 74 -34.44 50.08 26.50
C THR A 74 -33.33 50.85 25.77
N ASN A 75 -33.68 52.06 25.34
CA ASN A 75 -32.80 53.17 24.95
C ASN A 75 -31.90 53.61 26.11
N TYR A 76 -30.68 54.08 25.83
CA TYR A 76 -30.01 55.32 26.30
C TYR A 76 -28.51 55.36 25.85
N PRO A 77 -27.82 56.53 25.83
CA PRO A 77 -27.14 57.04 24.61
C PRO A 77 -25.60 57.11 24.65
N VAL A 78 -25.02 57.23 23.44
CA VAL A 78 -23.84 57.99 22.95
C VAL A 78 -22.61 58.16 23.87
N ASP A 79 -21.43 57.73 23.39
CA ASP A 79 -20.26 58.62 23.25
C ASP A 79 -19.17 58.06 22.31
N GLU A 80 -18.76 58.92 21.38
CA GLU A 80 -17.63 58.79 20.45
C GLU A 80 -16.30 58.94 21.19
N ILE A 81 -15.32 58.08 20.90
CA ILE A 81 -13.92 58.49 20.82
C ILE A 81 -13.27 57.78 19.62
N GLU A 82 -13.06 58.55 18.55
CA GLU A 82 -12.14 58.22 17.47
C GLU A 82 -10.71 58.19 17.98
N SER A 83 -9.95 57.16 17.60
CA SER A 83 -8.49 57.28 17.52
C SER A 83 -7.97 56.41 16.38
N HIS A 84 -7.59 57.13 15.31
CA HIS A 84 -6.99 56.62 14.10
C HIS A 84 -5.59 56.02 14.32
N THR A 85 -5.22 55.18 13.34
CA THR A 85 -3.88 54.88 12.82
C THR A 85 -3.27 53.51 13.15
N ASN A 86 -2.86 52.83 12.06
CA ASN A 86 -1.91 51.71 11.94
C ASN A 86 -2.45 50.26 11.96
N LEU A 87 -3.48 49.96 11.16
CA LEU A 87 -3.99 48.58 10.94
C LEU A 87 -3.60 47.95 9.59
N THR A 88 -2.67 48.53 8.83
CA THR A 88 -2.40 48.09 7.44
C THR A 88 -1.06 47.38 7.20
N MET A 89 -0.18 47.19 8.19
CA MET A 89 1.10 46.46 7.97
C MET A 89 1.38 45.29 8.92
N ALA A 90 0.43 44.92 9.78
CA ALA A 90 0.55 43.75 10.66
C ALA A 90 -0.24 42.52 10.19
N ARG A 91 -0.72 42.51 8.93
CA ARG A 91 -1.59 41.44 8.38
C ARG A 91 -0.94 40.50 7.38
N GLU A 92 0.33 40.72 7.00
CA GLU A 92 1.00 39.89 5.98
C GLU A 92 1.83 38.73 6.55
N HIS A 93 1.99 38.65 7.87
CA HIS A 93 2.67 37.52 8.53
C HIS A 93 1.72 36.57 9.26
N ARG A 94 0.47 36.43 8.80
CA ARG A 94 -0.35 35.27 9.20
C ARG A 94 0.14 34.06 8.42
N THR A 95 1.21 33.44 8.95
CA THR A 95 1.72 32.13 8.57
C THR A 95 0.61 31.24 8.04
N ARG A 96 0.66 30.91 6.74
CA ARG A 96 -0.11 29.81 6.14
C ARG A 96 0.23 28.56 6.93
N ARG A 97 -0.54 28.27 7.98
CA ARG A 97 -0.49 26.98 8.68
C ARG A 97 -1.15 25.98 7.74
N THR A 98 -0.33 25.34 6.91
CA THR A 98 -0.73 24.16 6.14
C THR A 98 -1.37 23.18 7.10
N SER A 99 -2.59 22.75 6.81
CA SER A 99 -3.32 21.83 7.68
C SER A 99 -2.60 20.48 7.74
N VAL A 100 -2.75 19.77 8.85
CA VAL A 100 -2.18 18.42 9.02
C VAL A 100 -2.66 17.47 7.92
N SER A 101 -3.91 17.64 7.45
CA SER A 101 -4.48 16.86 6.35
C SER A 101 -3.79 17.15 5.01
N GLU A 102 -3.46 18.40 4.71
CA GLU A 102 -2.70 18.77 3.50
C GLU A 102 -1.27 18.21 3.54
N LEU A 103 -0.60 18.28 4.69
CA LEU A 103 0.72 17.69 4.89
C LEU A 103 0.70 16.18 4.63
N ARG A 104 -0.28 15.46 5.21
CA ARG A 104 -0.46 14.03 5.00
C ARG A 104 -0.73 13.68 3.53
N ARG A 105 -1.62 14.42 2.84
CA ARG A 105 -1.91 14.20 1.41
C ARG A 105 -0.66 14.39 0.56
N HIS A 106 0.14 15.42 0.85
CA HIS A 106 1.39 15.68 0.16
C HIS A 106 2.42 14.57 0.38
N GLU A 107 2.58 14.06 1.60
CA GLU A 107 3.45 12.93 1.91
C GLU A 107 3.03 11.64 1.22
N GLU A 108 1.73 11.34 1.22
CA GLU A 108 1.18 10.18 0.51
C GLU A 108 1.41 10.30 -1.01
N GLN A 109 1.18 11.47 -1.60
CA GLN A 109 1.46 11.72 -3.02
C GLN A 109 2.94 11.54 -3.34
N LYS A 110 3.84 12.09 -2.51
CA LYS A 110 5.28 11.91 -2.64
C LYS A 110 5.68 10.43 -2.56
N THR A 111 5.07 9.67 -1.65
CA THR A 111 5.30 8.24 -1.49
C THR A 111 4.82 7.45 -2.71
N ARG A 112 3.62 7.73 -3.22
CA ARG A 112 3.07 7.14 -4.45
C ARG A 112 3.95 7.46 -5.67
N ALA A 113 4.42 8.70 -5.79
CA ALA A 113 5.31 9.10 -6.86
C ALA A 113 6.65 8.34 -6.81
N LYS A 114 7.25 8.20 -5.61
CA LYS A 114 8.45 7.39 -5.40
C LYS A 114 8.23 5.92 -5.77
N GLN A 115 7.13 5.32 -5.35
CA GLN A 115 6.80 3.92 -5.69
C GLN A 115 6.64 3.72 -7.20
N ARG A 116 5.96 4.66 -7.88
CA ARG A 116 5.81 4.63 -9.35
C ARG A 116 7.16 4.78 -10.06
N ALA A 117 8.01 5.71 -9.62
CA ALA A 117 9.34 5.90 -10.17
C ALA A 117 10.22 4.66 -9.96
N ALA A 118 10.19 4.07 -8.77
CA ALA A 118 10.91 2.82 -8.46
C ALA A 118 10.44 1.68 -9.37
N LEU A 119 9.12 1.45 -9.52
CA LEU A 119 8.62 0.42 -10.41
C LEU A 119 8.97 0.67 -11.88
N ALA A 120 8.93 1.92 -12.34
CA ALA A 120 9.36 2.28 -13.69
C ALA A 120 10.84 1.95 -13.92
N PHE A 121 11.70 2.25 -12.93
CA PHE A 121 13.11 1.86 -12.97
C PHE A 121 13.28 0.33 -13.02
N ARG A 122 12.55 -0.42 -12.18
CA ARG A 122 12.60 -1.90 -12.22
C ARG A 122 12.19 -2.45 -13.59
N ARG A 123 11.13 -1.90 -14.19
CA ARG A 123 10.74 -2.26 -15.57
C ARG A 123 11.84 -2.00 -16.59
N HIS A 124 12.59 -0.90 -16.44
CA HIS A 124 13.75 -0.63 -17.30
C HIS A 124 14.86 -1.68 -17.09
N VAL A 125 15.19 -2.01 -15.84
CA VAL A 125 16.19 -3.05 -15.51
C VAL A 125 15.87 -4.38 -16.20
N TYR A 126 14.64 -4.90 -16.07
CA TYR A 126 14.28 -6.18 -16.71
C TYR A 126 14.17 -6.07 -18.23
N ARG A 127 13.57 -4.98 -18.75
CA ARG A 127 13.42 -4.79 -20.20
C ARG A 127 14.76 -4.75 -20.94
N HIS A 128 15.79 -4.20 -20.32
CA HIS A 128 17.12 -4.09 -20.89
C HIS A 128 18.07 -5.18 -20.39
N HIS A 129 17.57 -6.15 -19.61
CA HIS A 129 18.34 -7.23 -19.01
C HIS A 129 19.63 -6.76 -18.33
N LEU A 130 19.53 -5.72 -17.50
CA LEU A 130 20.68 -5.12 -16.82
C LEU A 130 20.97 -5.90 -15.54
N PRO A 131 22.02 -6.76 -15.49
CA PRO A 131 22.36 -7.42 -14.24
C PRO A 131 23.00 -6.41 -13.28
N ALA A 132 22.61 -6.47 -12.01
CA ALA A 132 23.35 -5.77 -10.97
C ALA A 132 24.77 -6.35 -10.84
N LYS A 133 25.76 -5.50 -10.64
CA LYS A 133 27.14 -5.89 -10.39
C LYS A 133 27.23 -6.76 -9.15
N HIS A 134 28.16 -7.71 -9.18
CA HIS A 134 28.47 -8.50 -8.00
C HIS A 134 28.94 -7.61 -6.85
N VAL A 135 28.27 -7.73 -5.71
CA VAL A 135 28.67 -7.06 -4.46
C VAL A 135 29.26 -8.10 -3.51
N ALA A 136 30.51 -7.90 -3.09
CA ALA A 136 31.17 -8.81 -2.15
C ALA A 136 30.51 -8.78 -0.76
N SER A 137 30.43 -9.94 -0.11
CA SER A 137 29.93 -10.05 1.27
C SER A 137 31.02 -9.69 2.27
N ASN A 138 31.04 -8.45 2.76
CA ASN A 138 32.03 -8.00 3.74
C ASN A 138 31.47 -6.88 4.63
N LYS A 139 32.24 -6.51 5.66
CA LYS A 139 31.84 -5.46 6.61
C LYS A 139 31.64 -4.09 5.96
N TYR A 140 32.38 -3.77 4.89
CA TYR A 140 32.33 -2.47 4.21
C TYR A 140 31.05 -2.32 3.38
N THR A 141 30.67 -3.35 2.61
CA THR A 141 29.43 -3.36 1.81
C THR A 141 28.19 -3.65 2.66
N ARG A 142 28.40 -4.32 3.81
CA ARG A 142 27.38 -4.89 4.71
C ARG A 142 26.57 -6.05 4.09
N TYR A 143 26.93 -6.48 2.89
CA TYR A 143 26.32 -7.66 2.29
C TYR A 143 26.69 -8.90 3.08
N GLN A 144 25.69 -9.73 3.33
CA GLN A 144 25.84 -11.02 3.98
C GLN A 144 25.95 -12.13 2.93
N PRO A 145 26.48 -13.30 3.29
CA PRO A 145 26.30 -14.52 2.51
C PRO A 145 24.80 -14.82 2.31
N TYR A 146 24.45 -15.39 1.17
CA TYR A 146 23.08 -15.83 0.93
C TYR A 146 22.71 -16.92 1.96
N PRO A 147 21.53 -16.83 2.62
CA PRO A 147 21.17 -17.74 3.72
C PRO A 147 20.89 -19.17 3.28
N GLY A 148 20.62 -19.41 1.98
CA GLY A 148 20.26 -20.72 1.45
C GLY A 148 18.96 -21.31 2.03
N PRO A 149 18.59 -22.54 1.65
CA PRO A 149 17.31 -23.12 2.04
C PRO A 149 17.14 -23.34 3.55
N SER A 150 18.21 -23.72 4.23
CA SER A 150 18.21 -23.89 5.69
C SER A 150 18.00 -22.54 6.40
N GLY A 151 18.58 -21.46 5.89
CA GLY A 151 18.40 -20.13 6.45
C GLY A 151 16.99 -19.57 6.26
N PHE A 152 16.35 -19.83 5.11
CA PHE A 152 14.93 -19.50 4.89
C PHE A 152 14.01 -20.26 5.85
N ARG A 153 14.27 -21.55 6.10
CA ARG A 153 13.54 -22.35 7.11
C ARG A 153 13.73 -21.82 8.52
N ALA A 154 14.96 -21.48 8.89
CA ALA A 154 15.28 -21.05 10.25
C ALA A 154 14.81 -19.63 10.57
N LYS A 155 14.74 -18.74 9.58
CA LYS A 155 14.48 -17.30 9.77
C LYS A 155 13.34 -16.80 8.87
N PRO A 156 12.10 -16.79 9.38
CA PRO A 156 10.91 -16.33 8.63
C PRO A 156 11.01 -14.88 8.13
N VAL A 157 11.89 -14.07 8.71
CA VAL A 157 12.13 -12.69 8.27
C VAL A 157 12.56 -12.62 6.80
N TYR A 158 13.36 -13.57 6.31
CA TYR A 158 13.77 -13.57 4.90
C TYR A 158 12.59 -13.74 3.96
N ALA A 159 11.66 -14.65 4.31
CA ALA A 159 10.46 -14.84 3.52
C ALA A 159 9.60 -13.57 3.48
N ARG A 160 9.38 -12.92 4.63
CA ARG A 160 8.62 -11.66 4.71
C ARG A 160 9.23 -10.54 3.88
N LEU A 161 10.56 -10.35 3.99
CA LEU A 161 11.27 -9.33 3.23
C LEU A 161 11.19 -9.60 1.73
N LEU A 162 11.41 -10.86 1.35
CA LEU A 162 11.34 -11.27 -0.05
C LEU A 162 9.95 -11.12 -0.63
N SER A 163 8.89 -11.42 0.13
CA SER A 163 7.51 -11.20 -0.30
C SER A 163 7.27 -9.72 -0.63
N ALA A 164 7.73 -8.79 0.21
CA ALA A 164 7.58 -7.36 -0.04
C ALA A 164 8.33 -6.92 -1.31
N PHE A 165 9.53 -7.46 -1.54
CA PHE A 165 10.29 -7.25 -2.76
C PHE A 165 9.54 -7.79 -3.99
N LEU A 166 9.11 -9.05 -3.96
CA LEU A 166 8.41 -9.70 -5.06
C LEU A 166 7.06 -9.05 -5.40
N GLN A 167 6.33 -8.52 -4.41
CA GLN A 167 5.11 -7.76 -4.65
C GLN A 167 5.33 -6.56 -5.59
N ARG A 168 6.52 -5.95 -5.57
CA ARG A 168 6.92 -4.91 -6.52
C ARG A 168 7.47 -5.50 -7.81
N GLU A 169 8.44 -6.40 -7.72
CA GLU A 169 9.17 -6.90 -8.89
C GLU A 169 8.24 -7.63 -9.88
N LEU A 170 7.31 -8.44 -9.37
CA LEU A 170 6.40 -9.21 -10.23
C LEU A 170 5.41 -8.33 -11.02
N GLN A 171 5.21 -7.06 -10.64
CA GLN A 171 4.40 -6.10 -11.42
C GLN A 171 5.03 -5.71 -12.77
N VAL A 172 6.25 -6.16 -13.04
CA VAL A 172 6.90 -6.03 -14.35
C VAL A 172 6.21 -6.92 -15.39
N TRP A 173 5.67 -8.08 -14.99
CA TRP A 173 4.99 -9.04 -15.85
C TRP A 173 3.48 -9.09 -15.53
N PRO A 174 2.61 -8.48 -16.37
CA PRO A 174 1.20 -8.32 -16.05
C PRO A 174 0.39 -9.62 -15.94
N HIS A 175 0.90 -10.72 -16.49
CA HIS A 175 0.20 -12.03 -16.51
C HIS A 175 0.42 -12.85 -15.22
N LEU A 176 1.30 -12.42 -14.33
CA LEU A 176 1.63 -13.17 -13.12
C LEU A 176 0.61 -12.97 -12.00
N ASP A 177 0.28 -14.05 -11.28
CA ASP A 177 -0.44 -13.97 -10.02
C ASP A 177 0.51 -13.52 -8.90
N ILE A 178 0.64 -12.21 -8.73
CA ILE A 178 1.51 -11.58 -7.74
C ILE A 178 1.10 -12.01 -6.32
N GLY A 179 -0.20 -12.14 -6.08
CA GLY A 179 -0.75 -12.51 -4.77
C GLY A 179 -0.24 -13.89 -4.36
N PHE A 180 -0.34 -14.87 -5.24
CA PHE A 180 0.18 -16.22 -4.98
C PHE A 180 1.71 -16.27 -4.97
N LEU A 181 2.37 -15.76 -6.02
CA LEU A 181 3.80 -15.94 -6.23
C LEU A 181 4.65 -15.22 -5.19
N SER A 182 4.20 -14.07 -4.66
CA SER A 182 4.93 -13.35 -3.62
C SER A 182 5.03 -14.12 -2.29
N TYR A 183 4.15 -15.09 -2.03
CA TYR A 183 4.24 -15.99 -0.88
C TYR A 183 4.82 -17.36 -1.25
N TYR A 184 4.49 -17.85 -2.45
CA TYR A 184 4.92 -19.17 -2.90
C TYR A 184 6.43 -19.23 -3.17
N ILE A 185 7.00 -18.22 -3.85
CA ILE A 185 8.44 -18.19 -4.16
C ILE A 185 9.30 -18.26 -2.88
N PRO A 186 9.06 -17.43 -1.83
CA PRO A 186 9.84 -17.55 -0.60
C PRO A 186 9.63 -18.89 0.13
N ALA A 187 8.44 -19.48 0.06
CA ALA A 187 8.19 -20.81 0.61
C ALA A 187 8.99 -21.88 -0.16
N LEU A 188 9.06 -21.78 -1.48
CA LEU A 188 9.84 -22.68 -2.33
C LEU A 188 11.34 -22.60 -2.01
N LEU A 189 11.85 -21.40 -1.71
CA LEU A 189 13.24 -21.18 -1.30
C LEU A 189 13.60 -21.80 0.07
N SER A 190 12.62 -22.27 0.85
CA SER A 190 12.90 -23.09 2.03
C SER A 190 13.37 -24.51 1.67
N HIS A 191 13.16 -24.93 0.42
CA HIS A 191 13.47 -26.26 -0.08
C HIS A 191 14.48 -26.26 -1.24
N LEU A 192 14.46 -25.23 -2.08
CA LEU A 192 15.36 -25.08 -3.23
C LEU A 192 16.30 -23.88 -3.06
N ASP A 193 17.51 -24.00 -3.59
CA ASP A 193 18.42 -22.86 -3.65
C ASP A 193 18.03 -21.94 -4.83
N VAL A 194 18.26 -20.62 -4.68
CA VAL A 194 17.91 -19.61 -5.69
C VAL A 194 18.70 -19.78 -6.98
N THR A 195 19.89 -20.39 -6.92
CA THR A 195 20.72 -20.67 -8.10
C THR A 195 20.52 -22.08 -8.65
N SER A 196 19.62 -22.88 -8.07
CA SER A 196 19.40 -24.26 -8.52
C SER A 196 18.62 -24.32 -9.83
N ASP A 197 18.98 -25.26 -10.72
CA ASP A 197 18.29 -25.44 -12.01
C ASP A 197 16.79 -25.69 -11.81
N ALA A 198 16.42 -26.52 -10.82
CA ALA A 198 15.03 -26.79 -10.49
C ALA A 198 14.24 -25.53 -10.10
N PHE A 199 14.86 -24.56 -9.43
CA PHE A 199 14.21 -23.30 -9.09
C PHE A 199 14.09 -22.38 -10.32
N LEU A 200 15.15 -22.31 -11.13
CA LEU A 200 15.18 -21.50 -12.36
C LEU A 200 14.21 -22.00 -13.42
N GLU A 201 14.04 -23.31 -13.56
CA GLU A 201 13.04 -23.91 -14.45
C GLU A 201 11.61 -23.46 -14.06
N ARG A 202 11.27 -23.47 -12.76
CA ARG A 202 9.97 -23.01 -12.28
C ARG A 202 9.76 -21.52 -12.50
N LEU A 203 10.77 -20.70 -12.23
CA LEU A 203 10.69 -19.26 -12.53
C LEU A 203 10.52 -19.01 -14.04
N THR A 204 11.24 -19.76 -14.87
CA THR A 204 11.16 -19.65 -16.33
C THR A 204 9.78 -20.03 -16.85
N GLU A 205 9.15 -21.07 -16.28
CA GLU A 205 7.79 -21.48 -16.62
C GLU A 205 6.77 -20.35 -16.34
N TRP A 206 6.87 -19.68 -15.19
CA TRP A 206 5.94 -18.60 -14.85
C TRP A 206 6.19 -17.33 -15.66
N ILE A 207 7.46 -16.93 -15.79
CA ILE A 207 7.84 -15.67 -16.45
C ILE A 207 7.72 -15.80 -17.99
N GLY A 208 8.00 -16.98 -18.53
CA GLY A 208 8.04 -17.26 -19.97
C GLY A 208 9.39 -16.94 -20.62
N ASN A 209 10.39 -16.51 -19.85
CA ASN A 209 11.71 -16.15 -20.36
C ASN A 209 12.81 -16.51 -19.33
N GLU A 210 13.78 -17.30 -19.77
CA GLU A 210 14.88 -17.79 -18.93
C GLU A 210 15.86 -16.69 -18.49
N ARG A 211 16.10 -15.68 -19.34
CA ARG A 211 16.97 -14.54 -19.01
C ARG A 211 16.37 -13.69 -17.91
N ASP A 212 15.07 -13.42 -18.00
CA ASP A 212 14.33 -12.68 -16.99
C ASP A 212 14.24 -13.47 -15.67
N ALA A 213 14.04 -14.78 -15.75
CA ALA A 213 14.04 -15.66 -14.57
C ALA A 213 15.38 -15.65 -13.84
N ARG A 214 16.50 -15.77 -14.57
CA ARG A 214 17.85 -15.65 -13.99
C ARG A 214 18.11 -14.27 -13.40
N LEU A 215 17.67 -13.21 -14.08
CA LEU A 215 17.82 -11.85 -13.59
C LEU A 215 17.02 -11.61 -12.30
N LEU A 216 15.77 -12.10 -12.24
CA LEU A 216 14.96 -12.03 -11.03
C LEU A 216 15.63 -12.81 -9.89
N ALA A 217 16.10 -14.03 -10.14
CA ALA A 217 16.80 -14.85 -9.14
C ALA A 217 18.06 -14.14 -8.59
N HIS A 218 18.86 -13.52 -9.47
CA HIS A 218 20.02 -12.72 -9.10
C HIS A 218 19.65 -11.52 -8.22
N GLU A 219 18.59 -10.80 -8.60
CA GLU A 219 18.08 -9.65 -7.85
C GLU A 219 17.51 -10.06 -6.48
N MET A 220 16.84 -11.22 -6.40
CA MET A 220 16.36 -11.78 -5.12
C MET A 220 17.53 -12.13 -4.18
N GLU A 221 18.58 -12.75 -4.71
CA GLU A 221 19.79 -13.06 -3.95
C GLU A 221 20.43 -11.77 -3.40
N LEU A 222 20.68 -10.79 -4.27
CA LEU A 222 21.27 -9.51 -3.88
C LEU A 222 20.42 -8.74 -2.87
N PHE A 223 19.10 -8.74 -3.04
CA PHE A 223 18.18 -8.10 -2.11
C PHE A 223 18.29 -8.69 -0.70
N ILE A 224 18.27 -10.02 -0.58
CA ILE A 224 18.41 -10.71 0.71
C ILE A 224 19.78 -10.46 1.32
N ARG A 225 20.84 -10.59 0.52
CA ARG A 225 22.21 -10.37 0.97
C ARG A 225 22.46 -8.94 1.43
N SER A 226 21.78 -7.96 0.85
CA SER A 226 21.94 -6.54 1.22
C SER A 226 21.63 -6.26 2.69
N GLY A 227 20.75 -7.07 3.31
CA GLY A 227 20.25 -6.84 4.67
C GLY A 227 19.40 -5.57 4.82
N ARG A 228 19.09 -4.88 3.71
CA ARG A 228 18.38 -3.58 3.71
C ARG A 228 16.88 -3.70 3.63
N GLY A 229 16.33 -4.89 3.35
CA GLY A 229 14.88 -5.09 3.23
C GLY A 229 14.10 -4.63 4.47
N GLY A 230 14.68 -4.71 5.67
CA GLY A 230 14.05 -4.23 6.90
C GLY A 230 13.93 -2.71 7.00
N LEU A 231 14.69 -1.96 6.20
CA LEU A 231 14.68 -0.49 6.17
C LEU A 231 13.73 0.07 5.12
N GLY A 232 13.31 -0.75 4.14
CA GLY A 232 12.47 -0.34 3.02
C GLY A 232 13.10 -0.73 1.68
N LEU A 233 12.26 -0.83 0.64
CA LEU A 233 12.71 -1.15 -0.72
C LEU A 233 13.53 -0.02 -1.35
N ASP A 234 13.22 1.23 -0.99
CA ASP A 234 13.97 2.40 -1.43
C ASP A 234 15.42 2.36 -0.96
N HIS A 235 15.66 1.88 0.27
CA HIS A 235 17.02 1.69 0.78
C HIS A 235 17.82 0.63 0.02
N TYR A 236 17.16 -0.36 -0.58
CA TYR A 236 17.81 -1.30 -1.49
C TYR A 236 18.13 -0.61 -2.82
N ASP A 237 17.16 0.08 -3.42
CA ASP A 237 17.33 0.72 -4.74
C ASP A 237 18.39 1.83 -4.72
N THR A 238 18.49 2.61 -3.63
CA THR A 238 19.46 3.71 -3.50
C THR A 238 20.80 3.27 -2.91
N ASN A 239 21.04 1.96 -2.81
CA ASN A 239 22.28 1.45 -2.24
C ASN A 239 23.46 1.74 -3.20
N PRO A 240 24.52 2.44 -2.75
CA PRO A 240 25.63 2.81 -3.63
C PRO A 240 26.39 1.62 -4.24
N TRP A 241 26.28 0.45 -3.61
CA TRP A 241 26.88 -0.80 -4.10
C TRP A 241 25.99 -1.52 -5.12
N LEU A 242 24.70 -1.20 -5.19
CA LEU A 242 23.79 -1.75 -6.18
C LEU A 242 23.93 -0.92 -7.47
N GLN A 243 24.74 -1.42 -8.39
CA GLN A 243 25.05 -0.75 -9.65
C GLN A 243 24.68 -1.65 -10.82
N TYR A 244 24.18 -1.05 -11.89
CA TYR A 244 23.82 -1.72 -13.14
C TYR A 244 24.80 -1.28 -14.22
N ASP A 245 25.24 -2.19 -15.09
CA ASP A 245 26.05 -1.78 -16.23
C ASP A 245 25.18 -1.01 -17.25
N PRO A 246 25.65 0.15 -17.75
CA PRO A 246 24.99 0.81 -18.87
C PRO A 246 25.17 -0.05 -20.12
N SER A 247 24.06 -0.46 -20.72
CA SER A 247 24.02 -1.15 -22.01
C SER A 247 24.58 -0.30 -23.14
#